data_AF-G6AU41-F1
#
_entry.id   AF-G6AU41-F1
#
_cell.length_a   1.000
_cell.length_b   1.000
_cell.length_c   1.000
_cell.angle_alpha   90.00
_cell.angle_beta   90.00
_cell.angle_gamma   90.00
#
_symmetry.space_group_name_H-M   'P 1'
#
loop_
_entity.id
_entity.type
_entity.pdbx_description
1 polymer ?
#
loop_
_entity_poly.entity_id
_entity_poly.type
_entity_poly.pdbx_seq_one_letter_code
_entity_poly.pdbx_strand_id
1 'polypeptide(L)'
;MAIALRHPIAAKVNDRASFLRYLLTAFPNFLAEWENKAEKEFLQIAKDNSDGDIEVESTIYSSLCSAFNDNADRMNMFYQSAFLMCYSYYESCVAQLSKKVNAPENILAICRSKSISLSEESLKAIDYLQHDLNDLRNNICHNNFGTYRKIDSLKRLSELNVGFDYDGNTLFFTNPKLIIDALDKMHAVLHELCEKLGYTTKYIGK
;
A
#
# COMPACT_ATOMS: atom_id res chain seq x y z
N MET A 1 36.83 9.68 5.72
CA MET A 1 35.36 9.80 5.96
C MET A 1 34.71 9.80 4.59
N ALA A 2 34.09 8.69 4.19
CA ALA A 2 33.51 8.55 2.86
C ALA A 2 32.11 9.20 2.83
N ILE A 3 31.88 10.08 1.85
CA ILE A 3 30.58 10.68 1.57
C ILE A 3 29.86 9.78 0.56
N ALA A 4 28.68 9.27 0.92
CA ALA A 4 27.85 8.46 0.03
C ALA A 4 26.92 9.35 -0.81
N LEU A 5 27.21 9.47 -2.10
CA LEU A 5 26.41 10.20 -3.07
C LEU A 5 25.43 9.23 -3.78
N ARG A 6 24.20 9.14 -3.27
CA ARG A 6 23.15 8.29 -3.84
C ARG A 6 22.77 8.79 -5.24
N HIS A 7 22.62 7.87 -6.20
CA HIS A 7 22.12 8.25 -7.53
C HIS A 7 20.69 8.81 -7.41
N PRO A 8 20.33 9.93 -8.05
CA PRO A 8 19.01 10.56 -7.87
C PRO A 8 17.82 9.63 -8.16
N ILE A 9 17.96 8.73 -9.15
CA ILE A 9 16.93 7.74 -9.49
C ILE A 9 16.75 6.72 -8.35
N ALA A 10 17.83 6.11 -7.88
CA ALA A 10 17.77 5.12 -6.79
C ALA A 10 17.34 5.77 -5.47
N ALA A 11 17.78 7.00 -5.19
CA ALA A 11 17.31 7.79 -4.05
C ALA A 11 15.79 7.99 -4.13
N LYS A 12 15.26 8.42 -5.28
CA LYS A 12 13.82 8.59 -5.48
C LYS A 12 13.04 7.29 -5.28
N VAL A 13 13.58 6.14 -5.69
CA VAL A 13 12.99 4.82 -5.43
C VAL A 13 12.88 4.53 -3.93
N ASN A 14 14.00 4.68 -3.21
CA ASN A 14 14.07 4.39 -1.79
C ASN A 14 13.22 5.36 -0.94
N ASP A 15 13.29 6.65 -1.25
CA ASP A 15 12.60 7.69 -0.47
C ASP A 15 11.08 7.58 -0.63
N ARG A 16 10.60 7.22 -1.84
CA ARG A 16 9.16 7.03 -2.09
C ARG A 16 8.62 5.75 -1.46
N ALA A 17 9.36 4.64 -1.53
CA ALA A 17 8.99 3.42 -0.84
C ALA A 17 8.92 3.66 0.68
N SER A 18 9.93 4.34 1.25
CA SER A 18 9.95 4.73 2.67
C SER A 18 8.74 5.58 3.05
N PHE A 19 8.40 6.58 2.23
CA PHE A 19 7.23 7.44 2.47
C PHE A 19 5.91 6.66 2.44
N LEU A 20 5.70 5.82 1.42
CA LEU A 20 4.48 5.00 1.30
C LEU A 20 4.35 4.02 2.45
N ARG A 21 5.46 3.38 2.86
CA ARG A 21 5.51 2.51 4.03
C ARG A 21 5.14 3.28 5.29
N TYR A 22 5.72 4.45 5.50
CA TYR A 22 5.40 5.31 6.63
C TYR A 22 3.90 5.65 6.65
N LEU A 23 3.33 6.08 5.52
CA LEU A 23 1.90 6.38 5.40
C LEU A 23 1.02 5.19 5.83
N LEU A 24 1.33 3.98 5.32
CA LEU A 24 0.60 2.75 5.64
C LEU A 24 0.70 2.35 7.12
N THR A 25 1.80 2.67 7.78
CA THR A 25 2.00 2.36 9.21
C THR A 25 1.50 3.44 10.16
N ALA A 26 1.63 4.71 9.79
CA ALA A 26 1.37 5.83 10.68
C ALA A 26 -0.09 6.24 10.67
N PHE A 27 -0.76 6.24 9.51
CA PHE A 27 -2.16 6.67 9.40
C PHE A 27 -3.12 5.86 10.28
N PRO A 28 -3.07 4.51 10.31
CA PRO A 28 -3.95 3.73 11.19
C PRO A 28 -3.73 4.07 12.68
N ASN A 29 -2.48 4.29 13.08
CA ASN A 29 -2.15 4.67 14.45
C ASN A 29 -2.69 6.07 14.79
N PHE A 30 -2.52 7.05 13.88
CA PHE A 30 -3.07 8.39 14.06
C PHE A 30 -4.59 8.38 14.17
N LEU A 31 -5.28 7.57 13.35
CA LEU A 31 -6.73 7.44 13.43
C LEU A 31 -7.14 6.85 14.79
N ALA A 32 -6.51 5.75 15.21
CA ALA A 32 -6.82 5.11 16.49
C ALA A 32 -6.53 6.04 17.68
N GLU A 33 -5.43 6.79 17.65
CA GLU A 33 -5.12 7.79 18.68
C GLU A 33 -6.18 8.91 18.73
N TRP A 34 -6.60 9.38 17.57
CA TRP A 34 -7.64 10.40 17.45
C TRP A 34 -8.99 9.90 17.97
N GLU A 35 -9.41 8.69 17.59
CA GLU A 35 -10.65 8.06 18.06
C GLU A 35 -10.65 7.93 19.59
N ASN A 36 -9.59 7.35 20.15
CA ASN A 36 -9.45 7.17 21.59
C ASN A 36 -9.47 8.50 22.37
N LYS A 37 -8.92 9.57 21.78
CA LYS A 37 -8.96 10.90 22.39
C LYS A 37 -10.36 11.50 22.31
N ALA A 38 -10.98 11.46 21.14
CA ALA A 38 -12.32 11.99 20.90
C ALA A 38 -13.38 11.26 21.74
N GLU A 39 -13.29 9.94 21.88
CA GLU A 39 -14.20 9.16 22.72
C GLU A 39 -14.16 9.59 24.20
N LYS A 40 -12.96 9.86 24.73
CA LYS A 40 -12.81 10.39 26.10
C LYS A 40 -13.44 11.76 26.26
N GLU A 41 -13.29 12.62 25.26
CA GLU A 41 -13.92 13.94 25.23
C GLU A 41 -15.46 13.82 25.15
N PHE A 42 -15.97 12.90 24.32
CA PHE A 42 -17.40 12.63 24.20
C PHE A 42 -18.01 12.11 25.51
N LEU A 43 -17.31 11.23 26.22
CA LEU A 43 -17.74 10.75 27.53
C LEU A 43 -17.85 11.89 28.55
N GLN A 44 -16.91 12.84 28.54
CA GLN A 44 -16.97 14.00 29.43
C GLN A 44 -18.14 14.93 29.05
N ILE A 45 -18.32 15.21 27.76
CA ILE A 45 -19.44 16.02 27.27
C ILE A 45 -20.79 15.40 27.66
N ALA A 46 -20.94 14.08 27.50
CA ALA A 46 -22.16 13.38 27.87
C ALA A 46 -22.47 13.55 29.37
N LYS A 47 -21.47 13.38 30.24
CA LYS A 47 -21.61 13.60 31.68
C LYS A 47 -22.03 15.03 32.01
N ASP A 48 -21.32 16.01 31.44
CA ASP A 48 -21.54 17.43 31.71
C ASP A 48 -22.91 17.94 31.26
N ASN A 49 -23.56 17.27 30.28
CA ASN A 49 -24.83 17.68 29.70
C ASN A 49 -26.01 16.77 30.08
N SER A 50 -25.79 15.79 30.94
CA SER A 50 -26.83 14.83 31.37
C SER A 50 -27.56 15.23 32.64
N ASP A 51 -27.05 16.20 33.39
CA ASP A 51 -27.53 16.56 34.75
C ASP A 51 -27.65 15.34 35.70
N GLY A 52 -26.87 14.28 35.46
CA GLY A 52 -26.89 13.03 36.23
C GLY A 52 -27.93 12.01 35.78
N ASP A 53 -28.68 12.28 34.70
CA ASP A 53 -29.58 11.32 34.07
C ASP A 53 -28.80 10.35 33.17
N ILE A 54 -28.79 9.08 33.56
CA ILE A 54 -28.02 8.02 32.88
C ILE A 54 -28.55 7.75 31.46
N GLU A 55 -29.86 7.85 31.23
CA GLU A 55 -30.44 7.62 29.89
C GLU A 55 -30.07 8.76 28.95
N VAL A 56 -30.09 9.99 29.45
CA VAL A 56 -29.65 11.18 28.70
C VAL A 56 -28.15 11.12 28.42
N GLU A 57 -27.31 10.78 29.41
CA GLU A 57 -25.86 10.58 29.24
C GLU A 57 -25.58 9.55 28.13
N SER A 58 -26.22 8.38 28.23
CA SER A 58 -26.05 7.31 27.25
C SER A 58 -26.48 7.76 25.85
N THR A 59 -27.58 8.51 25.74
CA THR A 59 -28.09 9.00 24.44
C THR A 59 -27.12 9.99 23.81
N ILE A 60 -26.60 10.95 24.58
CA ILE A 60 -25.63 11.93 24.09
C ILE A 60 -24.35 11.23 23.65
N TYR A 61 -23.80 10.34 24.49
CA TYR A 61 -22.59 9.59 24.17
C TYR A 61 -22.75 8.75 22.90
N SER A 62 -23.82 7.96 22.79
CA SER A 62 -24.09 7.14 21.60
C SER A 62 -24.27 8.00 20.34
N SER A 63 -24.92 9.16 20.44
CA SER A 63 -25.07 10.09 19.33
C SER A 63 -23.72 10.64 18.86
N LEU A 64 -22.80 10.97 19.77
CA LEU A 64 -21.46 11.46 19.41
C LEU A 64 -20.60 10.35 18.80
N CYS A 65 -20.58 9.16 19.41
CA CYS A 65 -19.82 8.01 18.92
C CYS A 65 -20.33 7.48 17.57
N SER A 66 -21.56 7.81 17.17
CA SER A 66 -22.08 7.46 15.84
C SER A 66 -21.21 8.00 14.69
N ALA A 67 -20.41 9.06 14.94
CA ALA A 67 -19.44 9.59 13.98
C ALA A 67 -18.35 8.58 13.58
N PHE A 68 -18.12 7.54 14.39
CA PHE A 68 -17.13 6.48 14.14
C PHE A 68 -17.70 5.26 13.41
N ASN A 69 -19.02 5.16 13.23
CA ASN A 69 -19.67 3.97 12.67
C ASN A 69 -19.12 3.58 11.30
N ASP A 70 -18.76 4.56 10.47
CA ASP A 70 -18.26 4.33 9.11
C ASP A 70 -16.72 4.17 9.05
N ASN A 71 -16.01 4.22 10.18
CA ASN A 71 -14.54 4.26 10.14
C ASN A 71 -13.93 2.98 9.57
N ALA A 72 -14.56 1.82 9.77
CA ALA A 72 -14.13 0.57 9.14
C ALA A 72 -14.18 0.65 7.59
N ASP A 73 -15.27 1.20 7.04
CA ASP A 73 -15.42 1.38 5.59
C ASP A 73 -14.45 2.44 5.05
N ARG A 74 -14.26 3.55 5.77
CA ARG A 74 -13.27 4.58 5.43
C ARG A 74 -11.85 4.01 5.44
N MET A 75 -11.53 3.14 6.39
CA MET A 75 -10.23 2.46 6.46
C MET A 75 -10.04 1.46 5.32
N ASN A 76 -11.07 0.69 4.96
CA ASN A 76 -11.04 -0.17 3.79
C ASN A 76 -10.79 0.65 2.51
N MET A 77 -11.50 1.78 2.32
CA MET A 77 -11.27 2.69 1.19
C MET A 77 -9.85 3.28 1.19
N PHE A 78 -9.33 3.66 2.36
CA PHE A 78 -7.96 4.14 2.51
C PHE A 78 -6.95 3.08 2.05
N TYR A 79 -7.09 1.83 2.51
CA TYR A 79 -6.18 0.75 2.13
C TYR A 79 -6.25 0.44 0.64
N GLN A 80 -7.45 0.36 0.05
CA GLN A 80 -7.60 0.18 -1.40
C GLN A 80 -6.91 1.32 -2.18
N SER A 81 -7.10 2.57 -1.73
CA SER A 81 -6.47 3.74 -2.35
C SER A 81 -4.95 3.71 -2.21
N ALA A 82 -4.44 3.36 -1.03
CA ALA A 82 -3.01 3.27 -0.75
C ALA A 82 -2.34 2.14 -1.56
N PHE A 83 -3.05 1.01 -1.75
CA PHE A 83 -2.62 -0.05 -2.63
C PHE A 83 -2.49 0.43 -4.09
N LEU A 84 -3.53 1.10 -4.61
CA LEU A 84 -3.48 1.67 -5.96
C LEU A 84 -2.35 2.70 -6.11
N MET A 85 -2.09 3.52 -5.09
CA MET A 85 -0.97 4.45 -5.08
C MET A 85 0.38 3.72 -5.17
N CYS A 86 0.59 2.66 -4.38
CA CYS A 86 1.83 1.87 -4.41
C CYS A 86 2.04 1.24 -5.80
N TYR A 87 0.98 0.62 -6.35
CA TYR A 87 1.04 -0.04 -7.65
C TYR A 87 1.28 0.97 -8.79
N SER A 88 0.56 2.10 -8.79
CA SER A 88 0.73 3.16 -9.79
C SER A 88 2.13 3.78 -9.74
N TYR A 89 2.70 3.91 -8.53
CA TYR A 89 4.07 4.36 -8.35
C TYR A 89 5.07 3.39 -8.99
N TYR A 90 4.91 2.09 -8.74
CA TYR A 90 5.71 1.05 -9.36
C TYR A 90 5.62 1.07 -10.89
N GLU A 91 4.41 1.11 -11.45
CA GLU A 91 4.20 1.21 -12.91
C GLU A 91 4.87 2.45 -13.49
N SER A 92 4.74 3.60 -12.82
CA SER A 92 5.38 4.86 -13.24
C SER A 92 6.90 4.76 -13.26
N CYS A 93 7.51 4.05 -12.31
CA CYS A 93 8.95 3.78 -12.30
C CYS A 93 9.35 2.87 -13.46
N VAL A 94 8.61 1.78 -13.71
CA VAL A 94 8.86 0.87 -14.83
C VAL A 94 8.76 1.60 -16.16
N ALA A 95 7.73 2.41 -16.38
CA ALA A 95 7.55 3.20 -17.60
C ALA A 95 8.71 4.19 -17.82
N GLN A 96 9.14 4.90 -16.77
CA GLN A 96 10.28 5.82 -16.86
C GLN A 96 11.59 5.11 -17.21
N LEU A 97 11.86 3.96 -16.59
CA LEU A 97 13.04 3.14 -16.89
C LEU A 97 12.97 2.58 -18.32
N SER A 98 11.82 2.08 -18.73
CA SER A 98 11.56 1.55 -20.08
C SER A 98 11.84 2.58 -21.16
N LYS A 99 11.36 3.82 -20.98
CA LYS A 99 11.63 4.94 -21.89
C LYS A 99 13.13 5.27 -21.98
N LYS A 100 13.86 5.17 -20.86
CA LYS A 100 15.32 5.42 -20.84
C LYS A 100 16.11 4.35 -21.58
N VAL A 101 15.66 3.11 -21.55
CA VAL A 101 16.33 2.00 -22.23
C VAL A 101 15.79 1.72 -23.64
N ASN A 102 14.73 2.41 -24.05
CA ASN A 102 13.97 2.18 -25.29
C ASN A 102 13.44 0.75 -25.39
N ALA A 103 12.74 0.30 -24.35
CA ALA A 103 12.09 -1.01 -24.27
C ALA A 103 10.59 -0.88 -23.96
N PRO A 104 9.78 -1.92 -24.20
CA PRO A 104 8.40 -2.00 -23.71
C PRO A 104 8.30 -1.80 -22.18
N GLU A 105 7.16 -1.29 -21.70
CA GLU A 105 6.88 -1.00 -20.28
C GLU A 105 6.71 -2.26 -19.43
N ASN A 106 7.76 -3.05 -19.33
CA ASN A 106 7.80 -4.31 -18.62
C ASN A 106 9.23 -4.59 -18.15
N ILE A 107 9.40 -4.94 -16.87
CA ILE A 107 10.72 -5.20 -16.28
C ILE A 107 11.50 -6.28 -17.04
N LEU A 108 10.86 -7.38 -17.42
CA LEU A 108 11.53 -8.46 -18.16
C LEU A 108 11.97 -7.98 -19.55
N ALA A 109 11.22 -7.07 -20.18
CA ALA A 109 11.60 -6.48 -21.46
C ALA A 109 12.80 -5.54 -21.31
N ILE A 110 12.83 -4.71 -20.26
CA ILE A 110 14.00 -3.90 -19.88
C ILE A 110 15.22 -4.82 -19.70
N CYS A 111 15.08 -5.89 -18.91
CA CYS A 111 16.17 -6.81 -18.64
C CYS A 111 16.74 -7.43 -19.92
N ARG A 112 15.88 -7.91 -20.83
CA ARG A 112 16.29 -8.43 -22.15
C ARG A 112 17.02 -7.39 -22.97
N SER A 113 16.51 -6.15 -23.03
CA SER A 113 17.12 -5.05 -23.81
C SER A 113 18.53 -4.68 -23.36
N LYS A 114 18.85 -4.92 -22.08
CA LYS A 114 20.15 -4.61 -21.47
C LYS A 114 20.96 -5.84 -21.07
N SER A 115 20.52 -7.04 -21.45
CA SER A 115 21.15 -8.31 -21.04
C SER A 115 21.36 -8.42 -19.52
N ILE A 116 20.41 -7.91 -18.73
CA ILE A 116 20.43 -7.95 -17.27
C ILE A 116 19.83 -9.27 -16.79
N SER A 117 20.53 -9.96 -15.89
CA SER A 117 19.99 -11.05 -15.09
C SER A 117 19.59 -10.53 -13.71
N LEU A 118 18.36 -10.80 -13.32
CA LEU A 118 17.84 -10.55 -11.97
C LEU A 118 18.01 -11.80 -11.09
N SER A 119 17.96 -11.60 -9.78
CA SER A 119 17.88 -12.67 -8.78
C SER A 119 16.62 -13.52 -8.93
N GLU A 120 16.67 -14.76 -8.41
CA GLU A 120 15.51 -15.66 -8.40
C GLU A 120 14.37 -15.06 -7.56
N GLU A 121 14.71 -14.42 -6.44
CA GLU A 121 13.77 -13.72 -5.57
C GLU A 121 13.05 -12.59 -6.32
N SER A 122 13.76 -11.78 -7.09
CA SER A 122 13.14 -10.73 -7.91
C SER A 122 12.26 -11.30 -9.02
N LEU A 123 12.64 -12.42 -9.63
CA LEU A 123 11.78 -13.08 -10.63
C LEU A 123 10.48 -13.59 -10.02
N LYS A 124 10.54 -14.21 -8.84
CA LYS A 124 9.34 -14.63 -8.07
C LYS A 124 8.48 -13.43 -7.67
N ALA A 125 9.12 -12.34 -7.26
CA ALA A 125 8.42 -11.10 -6.92
C ALA A 125 7.71 -10.50 -8.14
N ILE A 126 8.36 -10.49 -9.31
CA ILE A 126 7.75 -10.01 -10.57
C ILE A 126 6.54 -10.87 -10.94
N ASP A 127 6.66 -12.20 -10.84
CA ASP A 127 5.56 -13.14 -11.13
C ASP A 127 4.34 -12.86 -10.24
N TYR A 128 4.56 -12.76 -8.93
CA TYR A 128 3.52 -12.38 -7.96
C TYR A 128 2.90 -11.01 -8.26
N LEU A 129 3.71 -10.01 -8.61
CA LEU A 129 3.24 -8.66 -8.94
C LEU A 129 2.38 -8.65 -10.21
N GLN A 130 2.79 -9.37 -11.25
CA GLN A 130 2.15 -9.37 -12.57
C GLN A 130 0.89 -10.24 -12.62
N HIS A 131 0.82 -11.28 -11.81
CA HIS A 131 -0.32 -12.19 -11.77
C HIS A 131 -1.28 -11.83 -10.64
N ASP A 132 -0.85 -11.96 -9.38
CA ASP A 132 -1.75 -11.86 -8.23
C ASP A 132 -2.14 -10.41 -7.97
N LEU A 133 -1.16 -9.51 -7.85
CA LEU A 133 -1.45 -8.12 -7.48
C LEU A 133 -2.03 -7.30 -8.63
N ASN A 134 -1.67 -7.60 -9.88
CA ASN A 134 -2.31 -6.99 -11.03
C ASN A 134 -3.81 -7.35 -11.09
N ASP A 135 -4.16 -8.61 -10.80
CA ASP A 135 -5.56 -9.02 -10.74
C ASP A 135 -6.30 -8.29 -9.61
N LEU A 136 -5.69 -8.16 -8.43
CA LEU A 136 -6.24 -7.34 -7.33
C LEU A 136 -6.43 -5.88 -7.74
N ARG A 137 -5.42 -5.26 -8.35
CA ARG A 137 -5.46 -3.88 -8.88
C ARG A 137 -6.60 -3.70 -9.87
N ASN A 138 -6.77 -4.63 -10.78
CA ASN A 138 -7.85 -4.56 -11.76
C ASN A 138 -9.23 -4.68 -11.11
N ASN A 139 -9.39 -5.53 -10.08
CA ASN A 139 -10.65 -5.63 -9.36
C ASN A 139 -10.98 -4.35 -8.56
N ILE A 140 -10.00 -3.75 -7.89
CA ILE A 140 -10.20 -2.49 -7.15
C ILE A 140 -10.52 -1.34 -8.13
N CYS A 141 -9.77 -1.19 -9.23
CA CYS A 141 -9.96 -0.10 -10.18
C CYS A 141 -11.26 -0.21 -10.98
N HIS A 142 -11.67 -1.42 -11.36
CA HIS A 142 -12.76 -1.60 -12.30
C HIS A 142 -14.07 -2.01 -11.64
N ASN A 143 -14.11 -2.35 -10.34
CA ASN A 143 -15.34 -2.51 -9.53
C ASN A 143 -16.49 -3.26 -10.25
N ASN A 144 -16.17 -4.24 -11.10
CA ASN A 144 -17.12 -4.65 -12.12
C ASN A 144 -18.10 -5.68 -11.58
N PHE A 145 -19.33 -5.23 -11.38
CA PHE A 145 -20.59 -5.99 -11.45
C PHE A 145 -20.80 -6.62 -12.85
N GLY A 146 -19.82 -7.31 -13.45
CA GLY A 146 -20.16 -8.01 -14.71
C GLY A 146 -19.11 -8.58 -15.64
N THR A 147 -17.80 -8.39 -15.45
CA THR A 147 -16.83 -8.90 -16.44
C THR A 147 -15.64 -9.58 -15.79
N TYR A 148 -15.65 -10.92 -15.88
CA TYR A 148 -14.56 -11.87 -15.63
C TYR A 148 -13.60 -11.48 -14.49
N ARG A 149 -14.01 -11.75 -13.25
CA ARG A 149 -13.10 -11.70 -12.11
C ARG A 149 -12.18 -12.92 -12.19
N LYS A 150 -10.86 -12.72 -12.18
CA LYS A 150 -9.91 -13.82 -11.92
C LYS A 150 -9.92 -14.13 -10.43
N ILE A 151 -10.97 -14.84 -10.03
CA ILE A 151 -11.36 -15.11 -8.64
C ILE A 151 -10.28 -15.89 -7.90
N ASP A 152 -9.56 -16.78 -8.58
CA ASP A 152 -8.59 -17.68 -7.96
C ASP A 152 -7.40 -16.92 -7.34
N SER A 153 -6.95 -15.84 -7.98
CA SER A 153 -5.89 -14.98 -7.44
C SER A 153 -6.36 -14.26 -6.18
N LEU A 154 -7.60 -13.76 -6.16
CA LEU A 154 -8.17 -13.06 -5.00
C LEU A 154 -8.40 -14.01 -3.82
N LYS A 155 -8.91 -15.21 -4.07
CA LYS A 155 -9.08 -16.26 -3.05
C LYS A 155 -7.74 -16.63 -2.44
N ARG A 156 -6.74 -16.94 -3.28
CA ARG A 156 -5.38 -17.24 -2.83
C ARG A 156 -4.81 -16.09 -1.99
N LEU A 157 -4.95 -14.84 -2.45
CA LEU A 157 -4.50 -13.68 -1.69
C LEU A 157 -5.18 -13.58 -0.33
N SER A 158 -6.50 -13.83 -0.25
CA SER A 158 -7.25 -13.79 1.01
C SER A 158 -6.84 -14.92 1.97
N GLU A 159 -6.61 -16.13 1.47
CA GLU A 159 -6.15 -17.28 2.27
C GLU A 159 -4.74 -17.07 2.84
N LEU A 160 -3.87 -16.39 2.09
CA LEU A 160 -2.46 -16.22 2.45
C LEU A 160 -2.19 -14.94 3.28
N ASN A 161 -3.09 -13.96 3.27
CA ASN A 161 -2.81 -12.64 3.83
C ASN A 161 -3.83 -12.23 4.88
N VAL A 162 -3.35 -12.19 6.13
CA VAL A 162 -4.12 -11.63 7.25
C VAL A 162 -4.53 -10.20 6.96
N GLY A 163 -5.82 -9.94 7.13
CA GLY A 163 -6.44 -8.64 7.01
C GLY A 163 -6.73 -8.20 5.58
N PHE A 164 -6.78 -9.16 4.65
CA PHE A 164 -7.40 -9.02 3.35
C PHE A 164 -8.43 -10.15 3.17
N ASP A 165 -9.69 -9.78 3.03
CA ASP A 165 -10.80 -10.70 2.88
C ASP A 165 -11.47 -10.53 1.52
N TYR A 166 -11.86 -11.65 0.92
CA TYR A 166 -12.63 -11.70 -0.31
C TYR A 166 -13.76 -12.73 -0.20
N ASP A 167 -15.00 -12.27 -0.22
CA ASP A 167 -16.19 -13.10 -0.04
C ASP A 167 -16.85 -13.56 -1.37
N GLY A 168 -16.18 -13.30 -2.50
CA GLY A 168 -16.73 -13.52 -3.85
C GLY A 168 -17.25 -12.24 -4.51
N ASN A 169 -17.79 -11.31 -3.73
CA ASN A 169 -18.39 -10.08 -4.23
C ASN A 169 -17.63 -8.82 -3.81
N THR A 170 -17.05 -8.84 -2.62
CA THR A 170 -16.49 -7.69 -1.93
C THR A 170 -15.02 -7.93 -1.59
N LEU A 171 -14.22 -6.88 -1.73
CA LEU A 171 -12.83 -6.84 -1.26
C LEU A 171 -12.79 -6.00 0.01
N PHE A 172 -12.21 -6.55 1.07
CA PHE A 172 -12.14 -5.86 2.36
C PHE A 172 -10.74 -5.91 2.93
N PHE A 173 -10.21 -4.75 3.30
CA PHE A 173 -8.92 -4.60 3.95
C PHE A 173 -9.11 -4.14 5.39
N THR A 174 -8.60 -4.92 6.34
CA THR A 174 -8.54 -4.55 7.77
C THR A 174 -7.11 -4.28 8.23
N ASN A 175 -6.12 -4.61 7.41
CA ASN A 175 -4.71 -4.48 7.76
C ASN A 175 -3.86 -4.11 6.53
N PRO A 176 -2.83 -3.24 6.67
CA PRO A 176 -1.96 -2.87 5.54
C PRO A 176 -0.96 -3.95 5.14
N LYS A 177 -0.88 -5.10 5.83
CA LYS A 177 0.19 -6.10 5.65
C LYS A 177 0.37 -6.55 4.20
N LEU A 178 -0.71 -6.88 3.48
CA LEU A 178 -0.65 -7.25 2.06
C LEU A 178 -0.05 -6.12 1.21
N ILE A 179 -0.43 -4.88 1.50
CA ILE A 179 0.01 -3.69 0.76
C ILE A 179 1.49 -3.42 1.05
N ILE A 180 1.93 -3.58 2.30
CA ILE A 180 3.33 -3.42 2.70
C ILE A 180 4.18 -4.51 2.05
N ASP A 181 3.73 -5.76 2.03
CA ASP A 181 4.45 -6.85 1.35
C ASP A 181 4.56 -6.59 -0.16
N ALA A 182 3.47 -6.14 -0.80
CA ALA A 182 3.47 -5.72 -2.19
C ALA A 182 4.50 -4.60 -2.44
N LEU A 183 4.49 -3.57 -1.60
CA LEU A 183 5.42 -2.43 -1.68
C LEU A 183 6.87 -2.87 -1.50
N ASP A 184 7.15 -3.75 -0.54
CA ASP A 184 8.49 -4.26 -0.28
C ASP A 184 9.01 -5.07 -1.49
N LYS A 185 8.16 -5.88 -2.13
CA LYS A 185 8.51 -6.59 -3.37
C LYS A 185 8.73 -5.66 -4.55
N MET A 186 7.84 -4.66 -4.74
CA MET A 186 8.01 -3.63 -5.78
C MET A 186 9.33 -2.88 -5.59
N HIS A 187 9.64 -2.49 -4.35
CA HIS A 187 10.86 -1.78 -4.00
C HIS A 187 12.09 -2.64 -4.26
N ALA A 188 12.12 -3.90 -3.81
CA ALA A 188 13.24 -4.80 -4.02
C ALA A 188 13.56 -4.98 -5.51
N VAL A 189 12.54 -5.24 -6.33
CA VAL A 189 12.69 -5.41 -7.78
C VAL A 189 13.19 -4.13 -8.44
N LEU A 190 12.61 -2.97 -8.12
CA LEU A 190 13.04 -1.69 -8.68
C LEU A 190 14.46 -1.31 -8.23
N HIS A 191 14.83 -1.64 -6.99
CA HIS A 191 16.14 -1.37 -6.44
C HIS A 191 17.21 -2.20 -7.16
N GLU A 192 17.01 -3.52 -7.25
CA GLU A 192 17.94 -4.40 -8.00
C GLU A 192 18.05 -3.95 -9.46
N LEU A 193 16.92 -3.65 -10.11
CA LEU A 193 16.93 -3.17 -11.49
C LEU A 193 17.73 -1.85 -11.63
N CYS A 194 17.58 -0.92 -10.69
CA CYS A 194 18.35 0.33 -10.68
C CYS A 194 19.86 0.06 -10.56
N GLU A 195 20.26 -0.85 -9.66
CA GLU A 195 21.67 -1.22 -9.50
C GLU A 195 22.24 -1.83 -10.79
N LYS A 196 21.52 -2.77 -11.41
CA LYS A 196 21.94 -3.43 -12.66
C LYS A 196 21.99 -2.47 -13.85
N LEU A 197 21.19 -1.40 -13.83
CA LEU A 197 21.24 -0.31 -14.81
C LEU A 197 22.33 0.72 -14.52
N GLY A 198 23.10 0.56 -13.45
CA GLY A 198 24.20 1.45 -13.07
C GLY A 198 23.78 2.70 -12.30
N TYR A 199 22.55 2.76 -11.78
CA TYR A 199 22.06 3.85 -10.92
C TYR A 199 22.51 3.65 -9.47
N THR A 200 23.81 3.47 -9.25
CA THR A 200 24.39 3.10 -7.95
C THR A 200 24.86 4.31 -7.14
N THR A 201 24.93 4.13 -5.82
CA THR A 201 25.52 5.10 -4.90
C THR A 201 27.03 5.16 -5.11
N LYS A 202 27.57 6.37 -5.29
CA LYS A 202 29.02 6.60 -5.39
C LYS A 202 29.58 7.00 -4.04
N TYR A 203 30.66 6.38 -3.59
CA TYR A 203 31.37 6.79 -2.38
C TYR A 203 32.55 7.70 -2.76
N ILE A 204 32.59 8.90 -2.20
CA ILE A 204 33.65 9.88 -2.43
C ILE A 204 34.44 10.06 -1.13
N GLY A 205 35.76 9.83 -1.19
CA GLY A 205 36.68 9.96 -0.06
C GLY A 205 37.21 8.62 0.44
N LYS A 206 38.54 8.55 0.68
CA LYS A 206 39.19 7.42 1.35
C LYS A 206 38.82 7.36 2.84
#